data_AF-A0A1Y5IK91-F1
#
_entry.id   AF-A0A1Y5IK91-F1
#
_cell.length_a   1.000
_cell.length_b   1.000
_cell.length_c   1.000
_cell.angle_alpha   90.00
_cell.angle_beta   90.00
_cell.angle_gamma   90.00
#
_symmetry.space_group_name_H-M   'P 1'
#
loop_
_entity.id
_entity.type
_entity.pdbx_description
1 polymer ?
#
loop_
_entity_poly.entity_id
_entity_poly.type
_entity_poly.pdbx_seq_one_letter_code
_entity_poly.pdbx_strand_id
1 'polypeptide(L)'
;MDDDDDETSDDAWDDDESDGTDAAEGWGARDAGADAVGERGRDEETTVPERCDRDVASTSALTTRARNGEGEGPREMTFGSVFTHAKAGMETVDRAKVRRVIYGAVAGTAHHQNELRKEAKTTKRIETMRARAKMMTAMEWESAGKRSDERVRELENARDTSRRWVVVDMDGFYAACEELANPELKKVPVAVAAGPSCVLTTANYVARKFGVRAAMPGFIAKKLCPELVFVKPDFTKYVKASKESRSVFAQYNPDYIAGSLDEAYIEVTEYCKEHDTTMEAIAAEIREKVKAATGGLTCSVGGACSRRLAKVCSDFNKPDGQYILEPSREAALTFLRDLPVRKMYGIGKTLERVLNEFDIETCGDLLDKRALMLALFTPKSFEHLIGIALGVGTERHPREEPDGIAPRKGVSKSETFAATSDKTFLDAKMTEMATMVALECQRLNLKGRMVAVKLKRSTFDVIQRQTTLAGPTNDVKTIVNSALRLLRNENSIGVDMTLRLVGARVSQFDHEEAVPEDQKRIDTYLATPTAAALAANEETWTCDECTRVFPLREKTEHLDWHVARRLQSRDDAEQCRARLASSHKGPTSKKARGKQQNLKAFFTM
;
A
#
# COMPACT_ATOMS: atom_id res chain seq x y z
N MET A 1 46.36 7.49 4.30
CA MET A 1 46.16 7.02 5.69
C MET A 1 45.01 7.86 6.23
N ASP A 2 43.86 7.87 5.57
CA ASP A 2 42.89 6.78 5.29
C ASP A 2 41.89 6.72 6.45
N ASP A 3 40.95 7.67 6.41
CA ASP A 3 39.65 7.61 7.08
C ASP A 3 38.65 8.18 6.07
N ASP A 4 38.09 7.29 5.24
CA ASP A 4 37.00 7.54 4.30
C ASP A 4 35.68 7.06 4.96
N ASP A 5 34.98 7.98 5.61
CA ASP A 5 33.57 7.81 5.99
C ASP A 5 32.72 8.61 4.99
N ASP A 6 32.13 7.91 4.02
CA ASP A 6 31.18 8.47 3.04
C ASP A 6 29.76 8.02 3.42
N GLU A 7 29.04 8.90 4.12
CA GLU A 7 27.70 8.70 4.67
C GLU A 7 26.60 8.79 3.60
N THR A 8 25.87 7.69 3.48
CA THR A 8 24.40 7.55 3.38
C THR A 8 23.58 8.63 2.64
N SER A 9 23.11 8.27 1.45
CA SER A 9 21.92 8.85 0.82
C SER A 9 20.63 8.28 1.43
N ASP A 10 19.84 9.15 2.07
CA ASP A 10 18.50 8.86 2.59
C ASP A 10 17.47 8.75 1.47
N ASP A 11 17.05 7.52 1.16
CA ASP A 11 15.91 7.25 0.28
C ASP A 11 14.60 7.22 1.10
N ALA A 12 13.78 8.24 0.87
CA ALA A 12 12.45 8.40 1.42
C ALA A 12 11.48 7.27 0.98
N TRP A 13 10.61 6.91 1.91
CA TRP A 13 9.68 5.78 1.83
C TRP A 13 8.44 6.11 0.97
N ASP A 14 8.36 5.49 -0.21
CA ASP A 14 7.13 5.41 -1.02
C ASP A 14 6.30 4.19 -0.60
N ASP A 15 5.47 4.34 0.43
CA ASP A 15 4.36 3.42 0.72
C ASP A 15 3.09 3.95 0.03
N ASP A 16 2.89 3.59 -1.24
CA ASP A 16 1.64 3.84 -1.98
C ASP A 16 1.23 2.55 -2.74
N GLU A 17 1.04 1.45 -2.01
CA GLU A 17 0.21 0.32 -2.44
C GLU A 17 -1.22 0.51 -1.88
N SER A 18 -1.93 1.50 -2.43
CA SER A 18 -3.40 1.57 -2.32
C SER A 18 -4.01 0.85 -3.53
N ASP A 19 -4.64 -0.29 -3.26
CA ASP A 19 -5.53 -0.96 -4.21
C ASP A 19 -6.72 -0.03 -4.49
N GLY A 20 -6.75 0.52 -5.70
CA GLY A 20 -7.81 1.42 -6.15
C GLY A 20 -9.14 0.68 -6.30
N THR A 21 -10.08 0.94 -5.41
CA THR A 21 -11.49 0.59 -5.57
C THR A 21 -12.17 1.66 -6.43
N ASP A 22 -12.43 1.35 -7.69
CA ASP A 22 -13.24 2.17 -8.60
C ASP A 22 -14.71 2.13 -8.18
N ALA A 23 -15.21 3.21 -7.58
CA ALA A 23 -16.63 3.43 -7.36
C ALA A 23 -17.22 4.17 -8.56
N ALA A 24 -17.83 3.44 -9.49
CA ALA A 24 -18.63 4.01 -10.57
C ALA A 24 -20.11 4.02 -10.16
N GLU A 25 -20.66 5.20 -9.88
CA GLU A 25 -22.10 5.40 -9.70
C GLU A 25 -22.69 6.16 -10.89
N GLY A 26 -23.81 5.63 -11.40
CA GLY A 26 -24.94 6.47 -11.84
C GLY A 26 -25.15 6.61 -13.33
N TRP A 27 -25.99 5.74 -13.92
CA TRP A 27 -26.85 6.09 -15.06
C TRP A 27 -28.24 5.52 -14.82
N GLY A 28 -29.25 6.40 -14.75
CA GLY A 28 -30.66 6.04 -14.56
C GLY A 28 -31.44 6.04 -15.88
N ALA A 29 -32.45 5.18 -15.95
CA ALA A 29 -33.56 5.26 -16.90
C ALA A 29 -34.79 4.57 -16.29
N ARG A 30 -35.97 5.08 -16.70
CA ARG A 30 -37.26 5.06 -16.00
C ARG A 30 -38.18 3.90 -16.41
N ASP A 31 -39.01 3.52 -15.44
CA ASP A 31 -40.34 2.89 -15.40
C ASP A 31 -41.10 2.49 -16.67
N ALA A 32 -41.61 1.24 -16.63
CA ALA A 32 -42.98 0.78 -16.93
C ALA A 32 -43.05 -0.68 -16.40
N GLY A 33 -43.91 -1.12 -15.47
CA GLY A 33 -45.36 -0.92 -15.34
C GLY A 33 -46.05 -2.22 -15.78
N ALA A 34 -46.51 -3.06 -14.84
CA ALA A 34 -47.65 -3.99 -15.01
C ALA A 34 -47.93 -4.84 -13.76
N ASP A 35 -49.21 -4.93 -13.46
CA ASP A 35 -49.90 -5.59 -12.35
C ASP A 35 -49.96 -7.13 -12.41
N ALA A 36 -50.24 -7.75 -11.24
CA ALA A 36 -51.15 -8.89 -10.99
C ALA A 36 -50.68 -9.65 -9.71
N VAL A 37 -51.33 -9.56 -8.55
CA VAL A 37 -52.58 -10.22 -8.10
C VAL A 37 -52.47 -11.76 -8.00
N GLY A 38 -52.71 -12.29 -6.79
CA GLY A 38 -53.05 -13.70 -6.51
C GLY A 38 -52.25 -14.32 -5.36
N GLU A 39 -52.63 -14.12 -4.09
CA GLU A 39 -53.53 -14.97 -3.29
C GLU A 39 -52.93 -16.27 -2.70
N ARG A 40 -52.75 -16.21 -1.36
CA ARG A 40 -53.22 -17.15 -0.30
C ARG A 40 -53.00 -18.68 -0.43
N GLY A 41 -52.38 -19.24 0.62
CA GLY A 41 -52.69 -20.58 1.16
C GLY A 41 -51.52 -21.18 1.96
N ARG A 42 -51.51 -21.03 3.29
CA ARG A 42 -51.79 -22.08 4.32
C ARG A 42 -50.64 -23.10 4.48
N ASP A 43 -49.82 -22.91 5.50
CA ASP A 43 -49.78 -23.68 6.77
C ASP A 43 -49.43 -25.16 6.57
N GLU A 44 -48.23 -25.57 7.00
CA GLU A 44 -48.09 -26.80 7.77
C GLU A 44 -46.82 -26.80 8.63
N GLU A 45 -47.08 -27.11 9.89
CA GLU A 45 -46.27 -27.17 11.09
C GLU A 45 -45.48 -28.50 11.10
N THR A 46 -44.20 -28.50 11.48
CA THR A 46 -43.53 -29.71 12.01
C THR A 46 -42.20 -29.39 12.72
N THR A 47 -42.31 -29.26 14.05
CA THR A 47 -41.52 -29.91 15.09
C THR A 47 -39.98 -30.04 14.97
N VAL A 48 -39.33 -29.33 15.89
CA VAL A 48 -37.97 -29.49 16.45
C VAL A 48 -37.75 -30.89 17.05
N PRO A 49 -36.49 -31.37 17.11
CA PRO A 49 -36.03 -32.05 18.32
C PRO A 49 -34.72 -31.48 18.89
N GLU A 50 -34.65 -31.59 20.21
CA GLU A 50 -33.72 -30.99 21.15
C GLU A 50 -32.30 -31.59 21.16
N ARG A 51 -31.39 -30.72 21.65
CA ARG A 51 -30.25 -30.92 22.56
C ARG A 51 -29.60 -32.31 22.67
N CYS A 52 -28.28 -32.31 22.52
CA CYS A 52 -27.41 -33.16 23.32
C CYS A 52 -26.25 -32.33 23.88
N ASP A 53 -26.25 -32.16 25.20
CA ASP A 53 -25.13 -31.67 25.99
C ASP A 53 -23.96 -32.67 25.92
N ARG A 54 -22.72 -32.15 25.91
CA ARG A 54 -21.55 -32.85 26.48
C ARG A 54 -20.42 -31.89 26.81
N ASP A 55 -20.15 -31.83 28.09
CA ASP A 55 -19.08 -31.11 28.76
C ASP A 55 -17.67 -31.73 28.54
N VAL A 56 -16.71 -30.80 28.43
CA VAL A 56 -15.35 -30.78 29.00
C VAL A 56 -14.36 -31.93 28.69
N ALA A 57 -13.28 -31.60 27.97
CA ALA A 57 -11.90 -31.92 28.38
C ALA A 57 -10.86 -31.14 27.56
N SER A 58 -10.20 -30.20 28.23
CA SER A 58 -8.95 -29.54 27.80
C SER A 58 -7.82 -30.56 27.68
N THR A 59 -7.15 -30.61 26.53
CA THR A 59 -5.76 -31.12 26.45
C THR A 59 -4.95 -30.26 25.49
N SER A 60 -4.09 -29.44 26.07
CA SER A 60 -3.02 -28.72 25.39
C SER A 60 -1.92 -29.70 25.01
N ALA A 61 -1.79 -30.01 23.73
CA ALA A 61 -0.61 -30.69 23.21
C ALA A 61 0.39 -29.63 22.73
N LEU A 62 1.30 -29.23 23.62
CA LEU A 62 2.54 -28.56 23.22
C LEU A 62 3.33 -29.50 22.29
N THR A 63 3.40 -29.17 21.00
CA THR A 63 4.41 -29.74 20.12
C THR A 63 5.62 -28.81 20.09
N THR A 64 6.57 -29.05 20.99
CA THR A 64 7.96 -28.60 20.87
C THR A 64 8.55 -29.23 19.60
N ARG A 65 8.77 -28.42 18.56
CA ARG A 65 9.43 -28.90 17.33
C ARG A 65 10.94 -28.64 17.44
N ALA A 66 11.68 -29.68 17.79
CA ALA A 66 13.12 -29.71 17.71
C ALA A 66 13.57 -29.56 16.23
N ARG A 67 14.50 -28.65 15.96
CA ARG A 67 15.20 -28.54 14.67
C ARG A 67 16.23 -29.68 14.60
N ASN A 68 15.98 -30.68 13.76
CA ASN A 68 17.05 -31.56 13.29
C ASN A 68 17.78 -30.85 12.14
N GLY A 69 19.10 -30.74 12.28
CA GLY A 69 19.98 -30.27 11.22
C GLY A 69 20.18 -31.34 10.17
N GLU A 70 19.88 -31.01 8.92
CA GLU A 70 20.32 -31.76 7.74
C GLU A 70 20.68 -30.76 6.62
N GLY A 71 21.93 -30.85 6.14
CA GLY A 71 22.41 -30.56 4.79
C GLY A 71 22.13 -29.19 4.16
N GLU A 72 23.19 -28.42 3.90
CA GLU A 72 23.19 -27.32 2.93
C GLU A 72 22.93 -27.86 1.50
N GLY A 73 21.66 -28.11 1.18
CA GLY A 73 21.17 -28.20 -0.19
C GLY A 73 21.09 -26.81 -0.82
N PRO A 74 21.07 -26.70 -2.16
CA PRO A 74 20.94 -25.41 -2.83
C PRO A 74 19.68 -24.71 -2.32
N ARG A 75 19.84 -23.49 -1.77
CA ARG A 75 18.75 -22.64 -1.28
C ARG A 75 17.61 -22.68 -2.29
N GLU A 76 16.53 -23.38 -1.93
CA GLU A 76 15.35 -23.57 -2.76
C GLU A 76 14.91 -22.17 -3.19
N MET A 77 14.95 -21.87 -4.50
CA MET A 77 14.73 -20.50 -4.99
C MET A 77 13.42 -19.96 -4.42
N THR A 78 13.54 -18.97 -3.55
CA THR A 78 12.46 -18.32 -2.83
C THR A 78 11.69 -17.47 -3.81
N PHE A 79 10.87 -18.06 -4.68
CA PHE A 79 9.74 -17.34 -5.23
C PHE A 79 8.74 -17.10 -4.09
N GLY A 80 9.10 -16.25 -3.12
CA GLY A 80 8.35 -15.89 -1.90
C GLY A 80 7.10 -15.05 -2.20
N SER A 81 6.55 -15.19 -3.40
CA SER A 81 5.49 -14.38 -4.01
C SER A 81 4.44 -15.24 -4.72
N VAL A 82 4.51 -16.57 -4.63
CA VAL A 82 3.48 -17.41 -5.23
C VAL A 82 2.31 -17.52 -4.27
N PHE A 83 1.20 -16.80 -4.52
CA PHE A 83 -0.23 -17.11 -4.26
C PHE A 83 -0.65 -18.25 -3.27
N THR A 84 0.14 -18.61 -2.27
CA THR A 84 -0.01 -19.82 -1.46
C THR A 84 -0.40 -19.52 -0.02
N HIS A 85 -0.53 -18.23 0.34
CA HIS A 85 -1.08 -17.86 1.65
C HIS A 85 -2.52 -18.33 1.74
N ALA A 86 -2.90 -18.92 2.88
CA ALA A 86 -4.26 -19.37 3.13
C ALA A 86 -5.22 -18.16 3.09
N LYS A 87 -6.13 -18.15 2.11
CA LYS A 87 -7.40 -17.44 2.19
C LYS A 87 -8.48 -18.44 2.58
N ALA A 88 -9.59 -17.98 3.14
CA ALA A 88 -10.74 -18.83 3.45
C ALA A 88 -11.12 -19.72 2.25
N GLY A 89 -11.25 -21.02 2.48
CA GLY A 89 -11.56 -22.03 1.48
C GLY A 89 -10.35 -22.57 0.70
N MET A 90 -9.13 -22.36 1.20
CA MET A 90 -7.89 -22.85 0.59
C MET A 90 -7.09 -23.77 1.53
N GLU A 91 -7.71 -24.28 2.59
CA GLU A 91 -7.06 -25.06 3.65
C GLU A 91 -6.51 -26.40 3.11
N THR A 92 -7.23 -27.01 2.17
CA THR A 92 -6.91 -28.33 1.59
C THR A 92 -6.05 -28.27 0.32
N VAL A 93 -5.56 -27.09 -0.07
CA VAL A 93 -4.84 -26.90 -1.35
C VAL A 93 -3.43 -27.51 -1.29
N ASP A 94 -3.06 -28.29 -2.31
CA ASP A 94 -1.67 -28.72 -2.53
C ASP A 94 -0.80 -27.52 -2.93
N ARG A 95 -0.20 -26.88 -1.93
CA ARG A 95 0.67 -25.71 -2.10
C ARG A 95 1.90 -26.01 -2.97
N ALA A 96 2.42 -27.23 -2.93
CA ALA A 96 3.60 -27.60 -3.72
C ALA A 96 3.25 -27.68 -5.22
N LYS A 97 2.10 -28.29 -5.56
CA LYS A 97 1.57 -28.28 -6.94
C LYS A 97 1.33 -26.86 -7.42
N VAL A 98 0.66 -26.02 -6.62
CA VAL A 98 0.39 -24.62 -6.97
C VAL A 98 1.69 -23.86 -7.25
N ARG A 99 2.71 -24.00 -6.37
CA ARG A 99 4.03 -23.40 -6.58
C ARG A 99 4.68 -23.83 -7.89
N ARG A 100 4.70 -25.13 -8.18
CA ARG A 100 5.29 -25.66 -9.43
C ARG A 100 4.61 -25.11 -10.68
N VAL A 101 3.27 -25.11 -10.70
CA VAL A 101 2.50 -24.62 -11.86
C VAL A 101 2.75 -23.13 -12.08
N ILE A 102 2.75 -22.34 -11.01
CA ILE A 102 2.96 -20.89 -11.11
C ILE A 102 4.38 -20.60 -11.55
N TYR A 103 5.38 -21.21 -10.91
CA TYR A 103 6.78 -21.04 -11.30
C TYR A 103 7.00 -21.40 -12.77
N GLY A 104 6.52 -22.56 -13.22
CA GLY A 104 6.63 -22.96 -14.62
C GLY A 104 5.89 -22.04 -15.60
N ALA A 105 4.89 -21.29 -15.15
CA ALA A 105 4.16 -20.33 -15.98
C ALA A 105 4.83 -18.94 -16.05
N VAL A 106 5.67 -18.57 -15.08
CA VAL A 106 6.24 -17.21 -14.97
C VAL A 106 7.76 -17.17 -15.13
N ALA A 107 8.45 -18.30 -14.97
CA ALA A 107 9.91 -18.37 -15.10
C ALA A 107 10.39 -17.78 -16.43
N GLY A 108 11.50 -17.04 -16.39
CA GLY A 108 12.05 -16.32 -17.55
C GLY A 108 11.27 -15.09 -18.06
N THR A 109 10.06 -14.80 -17.56
CA THR A 109 9.29 -13.63 -18.03
C THR A 109 9.84 -12.31 -17.48
N ALA A 110 9.55 -11.19 -18.16
CA ALA A 110 9.88 -9.85 -17.66
C ALA A 110 9.25 -9.55 -16.28
N HIS A 111 8.08 -10.12 -15.99
CA HIS A 111 7.45 -10.01 -14.67
C HIS A 111 8.31 -10.69 -13.60
N HIS A 112 8.76 -11.91 -13.89
CA HIS A 112 9.61 -12.67 -12.97
C HIS A 112 10.94 -11.95 -12.70
N GLN A 113 11.60 -11.44 -13.74
CA GLN A 113 12.81 -10.64 -13.57
C GLN A 113 12.58 -9.40 -12.70
N ASN A 114 11.43 -8.74 -12.85
CA ASN A 114 11.06 -7.61 -12.00
C ASN A 114 10.84 -8.02 -10.54
N GLU A 115 10.17 -9.13 -10.29
CA GLU A 115 9.99 -9.66 -8.94
C GLU A 115 11.34 -10.04 -8.29
N LEU A 116 12.27 -10.63 -9.05
CA LEU A 116 13.63 -10.90 -8.56
C LEU A 116 14.37 -9.61 -8.18
N ARG A 117 14.24 -8.53 -8.97
CA ARG A 117 14.82 -7.22 -8.61
C ARG A 117 14.22 -6.66 -7.32
N LYS A 118 12.91 -6.78 -7.11
CA LYS A 118 12.26 -6.37 -5.85
C LYS A 118 12.74 -7.22 -4.67
N GLU A 119 12.85 -8.53 -4.88
CA GLU A 119 13.33 -9.45 -3.86
C GLU A 119 14.76 -9.13 -3.43
N ALA A 120 15.64 -8.82 -4.39
CA ALA A 120 17.01 -8.39 -4.13
C ALA A 120 17.08 -7.07 -3.33
N LYS A 121 16.19 -6.10 -3.62
CA LYS A 121 16.09 -4.86 -2.82
C LYS A 121 15.71 -5.16 -1.37
N THR A 122 14.72 -6.03 -1.17
CA THR A 122 14.32 -6.46 0.19
C THR A 122 15.47 -7.21 0.88
N THR A 123 16.21 -8.08 0.18
CA THR A 123 17.40 -8.75 0.73
C THR A 123 18.45 -7.74 1.19
N LYS A 124 18.80 -6.77 0.34
CA LYS A 124 19.76 -5.70 0.69
C LYS A 124 19.31 -4.95 1.93
N ARG A 125 18.03 -4.61 2.04
CA ARG A 125 17.46 -3.97 3.25
C ARG A 125 17.63 -4.83 4.49
N ILE A 126 17.33 -6.13 4.41
CA ILE A 126 17.52 -7.08 5.53
C ILE A 126 18.99 -7.13 5.95
N GLU A 127 19.91 -7.19 4.99
CA GLU A 127 21.35 -7.18 5.24
C GLU A 127 21.80 -5.89 5.94
N THR A 128 21.33 -4.72 5.49
CA THR A 128 21.58 -3.44 6.16
C THR A 128 21.04 -3.43 7.59
N MET A 129 19.82 -3.91 7.81
CA MET A 129 19.23 -3.98 9.15
C MET A 129 20.01 -4.93 10.06
N ARG A 130 20.50 -6.07 9.55
CA ARG A 130 21.35 -7.01 10.29
C ARG A 130 22.72 -6.44 10.61
N ALA A 131 23.33 -5.70 9.67
CA ALA A 131 24.60 -5.02 9.92
C ALA A 131 24.44 -3.98 11.02
N ARG A 132 23.39 -3.15 10.95
CA ARG A 132 23.05 -2.19 12.02
C ARG A 132 22.88 -2.88 13.37
N ALA A 133 22.12 -3.98 13.42
CA ALA A 133 21.90 -4.73 14.66
C ALA A 133 23.19 -5.25 15.30
N LYS A 134 24.18 -5.65 14.48
CA LYS A 134 25.50 -6.10 14.95
C LYS A 134 26.39 -4.97 15.46
N MET A 135 26.22 -3.76 14.93
CA MET A 135 26.99 -2.57 15.32
C MET A 135 26.45 -1.91 16.59
N MET A 136 25.21 -2.21 16.97
CA MET A 136 24.59 -1.64 18.17
C MET A 136 25.28 -2.12 19.45
N THR A 137 25.57 -1.17 20.32
CA THR A 137 26.14 -1.38 21.65
C THR A 137 25.10 -1.93 22.63
N ALA A 138 25.58 -2.54 23.72
CA ALA A 138 24.70 -3.00 24.80
C ALA A 138 23.86 -1.86 25.41
N MET A 139 24.43 -0.64 25.49
CA MET A 139 23.75 0.54 26.03
C MET A 139 22.60 1.01 25.11
N GLU A 140 22.79 0.97 23.79
CA GLU A 140 21.74 1.30 22.82
C GLU A 140 20.61 0.26 22.86
N TRP A 141 20.95 -1.02 22.97
CA TRP A 141 19.98 -2.10 23.14
C TRP A 141 19.16 -1.94 24.44
N GLU A 142 19.82 -1.61 25.55
CA GLU A 142 19.15 -1.37 26.83
C GLU A 142 18.24 -0.14 26.76
N SER A 143 18.69 0.94 26.13
CA SER A 143 17.90 2.16 25.92
C SER A 143 16.67 1.90 25.04
N ALA A 144 16.83 1.17 23.94
CA ALA A 144 15.72 0.74 23.10
C ALA A 144 14.72 -0.14 23.87
N GLY A 145 15.23 -1.05 24.72
CA GLY A 145 14.41 -1.86 25.63
C GLY A 145 13.53 -0.98 26.53
N LYS A 146 14.13 -0.09 27.31
CA LYS A 146 13.42 0.80 28.24
C LYS A 146 12.36 1.66 27.54
N ARG A 147 12.71 2.27 26.40
CA ARG A 147 11.78 3.10 25.64
C ARG A 147 10.64 2.30 25.03
N SER A 148 10.92 1.09 24.54
CA SER A 148 9.87 0.21 24.01
C SER A 148 8.93 -0.29 25.12
N ASP A 149 9.45 -0.57 26.32
CA ASP A 149 8.65 -0.94 27.50
C ASP A 149 7.75 0.20 27.96
N GLU A 150 8.28 1.42 28.00
CA GLU A 150 7.53 2.63 28.32
C GLU A 150 6.38 2.82 27.32
N ARG A 151 6.67 2.70 26.02
CA ARG A 151 5.63 2.82 25.00
C ARG A 151 4.55 1.74 25.09
N VAL A 152 4.94 0.50 25.38
CA VAL A 152 3.98 -0.59 25.65
C VAL A 152 3.09 -0.24 26.84
N ARG A 153 3.68 0.29 27.93
CA ARG A 153 2.92 0.70 29.13
C ARG A 153 1.94 1.83 28.81
N GLU A 154 2.35 2.82 28.02
CA GLU A 154 1.45 3.89 27.57
C GLU A 154 0.25 3.35 26.79
N LEU A 155 0.49 2.46 25.83
CA LEU A 155 -0.58 1.86 25.01
C LEU A 155 -1.51 0.96 25.83
N GLU A 156 -0.97 0.21 26.79
CA GLU A 156 -1.78 -0.59 27.72
C GLU A 156 -2.61 0.29 28.66
N ASN A 157 -2.06 1.39 29.16
CA ASN A 157 -2.79 2.36 29.98
C ASN A 157 -3.92 3.05 29.19
N ALA A 158 -3.73 3.23 27.88
CA ALA A 158 -4.72 3.81 26.98
C ALA A 158 -5.70 2.78 26.39
N ARG A 159 -5.63 1.50 26.78
CA ARG A 159 -6.49 0.45 26.24
C ARG A 159 -7.94 0.70 26.62
N ASP A 160 -8.80 0.80 25.60
CA ASP A 160 -10.24 0.83 25.77
C ASP A 160 -10.86 -0.53 25.43
N THR A 161 -11.47 -1.19 26.42
CA THR A 161 -12.22 -2.43 26.24
C THR A 161 -13.73 -2.24 26.36
N SER A 162 -14.22 -1.00 26.47
CA SER A 162 -15.64 -0.67 26.57
C SER A 162 -16.35 -0.69 25.22
N ARG A 163 -15.61 -0.43 24.14
CA ARG A 163 -16.12 -0.38 22.77
C ARG A 163 -16.50 -1.74 22.24
N ARG A 164 -17.45 -1.77 21.31
CA ARG A 164 -17.98 -2.95 20.65
C ARG A 164 -17.95 -2.69 19.14
N TRP A 165 -16.97 -3.29 18.47
CA TRP A 165 -16.81 -3.20 17.03
C TRP A 165 -17.25 -4.49 16.38
N VAL A 166 -18.06 -4.37 15.34
CA VAL A 166 -18.45 -5.45 14.46
C VAL A 166 -17.95 -5.14 13.05
N VAL A 167 -17.27 -6.11 12.42
CA VAL A 167 -16.80 -6.01 11.04
C VAL A 167 -17.51 -7.05 10.20
N VAL A 168 -18.18 -6.59 9.15
CA VAL A 168 -18.90 -7.42 8.19
C VAL A 168 -18.07 -7.51 6.91
N ASP A 169 -17.89 -8.72 6.39
CA ASP A 169 -17.14 -9.00 5.16
C ASP A 169 -17.92 -10.04 4.32
N MET A 170 -18.45 -9.64 3.15
CA MET A 170 -19.27 -10.50 2.29
C MET A 170 -18.46 -11.66 1.71
N ASP A 171 -19.05 -12.86 1.64
CA ASP A 171 -18.28 -14.06 1.30
C ASP A 171 -18.12 -14.26 -0.21
N GLY A 172 -16.89 -14.10 -0.70
CA GLY A 172 -16.62 -14.29 -2.13
C GLY A 172 -17.41 -13.33 -3.02
N PHE A 173 -17.65 -12.12 -2.52
CA PHE A 173 -18.68 -11.17 -2.97
C PHE A 173 -19.01 -11.18 -4.46
N TYR A 174 -18.09 -10.80 -5.35
CA TYR A 174 -18.42 -10.73 -6.79
C TYR A 174 -18.79 -12.10 -7.37
N ALA A 175 -18.10 -13.18 -6.98
CA ALA A 175 -18.47 -14.52 -7.44
C ALA A 175 -19.83 -14.95 -6.88
N ALA A 176 -20.13 -14.62 -5.62
CA ALA A 176 -21.44 -14.90 -5.02
C ALA A 176 -22.57 -14.13 -5.70
N CYS A 177 -22.34 -12.87 -6.12
CA CYS A 177 -23.28 -12.09 -6.92
C CYS A 177 -23.54 -12.75 -8.30
N GLU A 178 -22.50 -13.27 -8.95
CA GLU A 178 -22.65 -14.01 -10.21
C GLU A 178 -23.40 -15.33 -10.01
N GLU A 179 -23.11 -16.07 -8.94
CA GLU A 179 -23.77 -17.32 -8.56
C GLU A 179 -25.24 -17.11 -8.16
N LEU A 180 -25.58 -15.96 -7.59
CA LEU A 180 -26.96 -15.60 -7.30
C LEU A 180 -27.73 -15.32 -8.60
N ALA A 181 -27.11 -14.63 -9.55
CA ALA A 181 -27.71 -14.35 -10.85
C ALA A 181 -27.82 -15.60 -11.75
N ASN A 182 -26.89 -16.56 -11.61
CA ASN A 182 -26.89 -17.83 -12.33
C ASN A 182 -26.54 -19.00 -11.38
N PRO A 183 -27.55 -19.69 -10.81
CA PRO A 183 -27.34 -20.76 -9.83
C PRO A 183 -26.48 -21.94 -10.29
N GLU A 184 -26.38 -22.19 -11.61
CA GLU A 184 -25.52 -23.26 -12.13
C GLU A 184 -24.03 -23.01 -11.87
N LEU A 185 -23.63 -21.74 -11.68
CA LEU A 185 -22.25 -21.37 -11.36
C LEU A 185 -21.78 -21.92 -10.01
N LYS A 186 -22.70 -22.19 -9.07
CA LYS A 186 -22.34 -22.76 -7.74
C LYS A 186 -21.74 -24.17 -7.84
N LYS A 187 -21.99 -24.88 -8.94
CA LYS A 187 -21.57 -26.27 -9.15
C LYS A 187 -20.21 -26.39 -9.83
N VAL A 188 -19.67 -25.30 -10.34
CA VAL A 188 -18.44 -25.29 -11.15
C VAL A 188 -17.41 -24.29 -10.59
N PRO A 189 -16.12 -24.47 -10.86
CA PRO A 189 -15.11 -23.50 -10.46
C PRO A 189 -15.25 -22.23 -11.30
N VAL A 190 -15.43 -21.09 -10.63
CA VAL A 190 -15.65 -19.79 -11.26
C VAL A 190 -14.61 -18.78 -10.78
N ALA A 191 -14.13 -17.96 -11.72
CA ALA A 191 -13.37 -16.76 -11.42
C ALA A 191 -13.98 -15.55 -12.14
N VAL A 192 -14.01 -14.41 -11.44
CA VAL A 192 -14.48 -13.15 -12.00
C VAL A 192 -13.28 -12.40 -12.59
N ALA A 193 -13.28 -12.23 -13.92
CA ALA A 193 -12.25 -11.51 -14.67
C ALA A 193 -12.74 -11.21 -16.09
N ALA A 194 -12.19 -10.17 -16.73
CA ALA A 194 -12.51 -9.86 -18.12
C ALA A 194 -12.11 -10.99 -19.11
N GLY A 195 -11.16 -11.83 -18.72
CA GLY A 195 -10.77 -13.05 -19.44
C GLY A 195 -9.49 -13.68 -18.91
N PRO A 196 -8.98 -14.76 -19.55
CA PRO A 196 -7.77 -15.46 -19.12
C PRO A 196 -6.51 -14.59 -19.15
N SER A 197 -6.43 -13.61 -20.03
CA SER A 197 -5.28 -12.69 -20.11
C SER A 197 -5.29 -11.62 -19.02
N CYS A 198 -6.35 -11.54 -18.21
CA CYS A 198 -6.53 -10.52 -17.17
C CYS A 198 -6.30 -11.10 -15.78
N VAL A 199 -6.16 -10.21 -14.80
CA VAL A 199 -6.06 -10.57 -13.38
C VAL A 199 -7.44 -10.88 -12.83
N LEU A 200 -7.54 -11.91 -12.00
CA LEU A 200 -8.77 -12.29 -11.30
C LEU A 200 -9.11 -11.29 -10.20
N THR A 201 -10.35 -10.79 -10.16
CA THR A 201 -10.85 -9.98 -9.05
C THR A 201 -11.19 -10.86 -7.85
N THR A 202 -11.86 -11.98 -8.09
CA THR A 202 -12.16 -13.00 -7.08
C THR A 202 -12.39 -14.37 -7.73
N ALA A 203 -12.54 -15.39 -6.88
CA ALA A 203 -12.88 -16.75 -7.27
C ALA A 203 -13.83 -17.36 -6.23
N ASN A 204 -14.77 -18.19 -6.68
CA ASN A 204 -15.69 -18.89 -5.78
C ASN A 204 -14.97 -19.97 -4.95
N TYR A 205 -15.62 -20.44 -3.90
CA TYR A 205 -15.05 -21.44 -3.00
C TYR A 205 -14.74 -22.77 -3.70
N VAL A 206 -15.45 -23.11 -4.76
CA VAL A 206 -15.15 -24.30 -5.60
C VAL A 206 -13.79 -24.15 -6.28
N ALA A 207 -13.52 -23.00 -6.92
CA ALA A 207 -12.24 -22.72 -7.58
C ALA A 207 -11.08 -22.57 -6.58
N ARG A 208 -11.33 -22.04 -5.38
CA ARG A 208 -10.30 -21.87 -4.34
C ARG A 208 -9.64 -23.19 -3.91
N LYS A 209 -10.37 -24.31 -3.96
CA LYS A 209 -9.84 -25.66 -3.69
C LYS A 209 -8.71 -26.08 -4.65
N PHE A 210 -8.64 -25.47 -5.84
CA PHE A 210 -7.58 -25.71 -6.82
C PHE A 210 -6.39 -24.75 -6.69
N GLY A 211 -6.43 -23.83 -5.71
CA GLY A 211 -5.44 -22.77 -5.57
C GLY A 211 -5.77 -21.48 -6.32
N VAL A 212 -6.91 -21.41 -7.00
CA VAL A 212 -7.34 -20.21 -7.75
C VAL A 212 -7.81 -19.12 -6.78
N ARG A 213 -7.33 -17.89 -6.94
CA ARG A 213 -7.64 -16.77 -6.03
C ARG A 213 -7.55 -15.40 -6.71
N ALA A 214 -8.09 -14.40 -6.02
CA ALA A 214 -7.93 -12.99 -6.36
C ALA A 214 -6.45 -12.60 -6.56
N ALA A 215 -6.22 -11.63 -7.43
CA ALA A 215 -4.93 -11.11 -7.88
C ALA A 215 -4.06 -12.10 -8.72
N MET A 216 -4.54 -13.32 -8.97
CA MET A 216 -3.86 -14.27 -9.86
C MET A 216 -4.13 -13.93 -11.33
N PRO A 217 -3.16 -14.06 -12.25
CA PRO A 217 -3.44 -14.02 -13.68
C PRO A 217 -4.33 -15.17 -14.15
N GLY A 218 -5.32 -14.90 -14.99
CA GLY A 218 -6.30 -15.90 -15.43
C GLY A 218 -5.67 -17.10 -16.16
N PHE A 219 -4.61 -16.88 -16.96
CA PHE A 219 -3.93 -17.95 -17.69
C PHE A 219 -3.21 -18.92 -16.73
N ILE A 220 -2.78 -18.43 -15.57
CA ILE A 220 -2.21 -19.25 -14.49
C ILE A 220 -3.34 -20.02 -13.80
N ALA A 221 -4.44 -19.34 -13.48
CA ALA A 221 -5.61 -19.98 -12.88
C ALA A 221 -6.16 -21.12 -13.75
N LYS A 222 -6.18 -20.94 -15.08
CA LYS A 222 -6.60 -21.96 -16.05
C LYS A 222 -5.65 -23.16 -16.11
N LYS A 223 -4.34 -22.98 -15.81
CA LYS A 223 -3.39 -24.09 -15.67
C LYS A 223 -3.60 -24.86 -14.36
N LEU A 224 -4.03 -24.19 -13.30
CA LEU A 224 -4.38 -24.84 -12.02
C LEU A 224 -5.69 -25.62 -12.11
N CYS A 225 -6.67 -25.06 -12.82
CA CYS A 225 -8.02 -25.58 -12.99
C CYS A 225 -8.43 -25.44 -14.47
N PRO A 226 -8.19 -26.46 -15.32
CA PRO A 226 -8.54 -26.44 -16.74
C PRO A 226 -10.03 -26.22 -17.02
N GLU A 227 -10.90 -26.67 -16.12
CA GLU A 227 -12.35 -26.50 -16.16
C GLU A 227 -12.86 -25.13 -15.66
N LEU A 228 -11.96 -24.22 -15.24
CA LEU A 228 -12.31 -22.91 -14.71
C LEU A 228 -13.16 -22.07 -15.68
N VAL A 229 -14.31 -21.60 -15.20
CA VAL A 229 -15.20 -20.70 -15.93
C VAL A 229 -14.87 -19.24 -15.59
N PHE A 230 -14.74 -18.41 -16.61
CA PHE A 230 -14.52 -16.97 -16.44
C PHE A 230 -15.84 -16.22 -16.61
N VAL A 231 -16.17 -15.38 -15.63
CA VAL A 231 -17.32 -14.48 -15.68
C VAL A 231 -16.81 -13.04 -15.69
N LYS A 232 -17.31 -12.22 -16.63
CA LYS A 232 -16.91 -10.81 -16.72
C LYS A 232 -17.47 -10.03 -15.52
N PRO A 233 -16.69 -9.10 -14.93
CA PRO A 233 -17.19 -8.26 -13.86
C PRO A 233 -18.40 -7.42 -14.30
N ASP A 234 -19.44 -7.38 -13.49
CA ASP A 234 -20.59 -6.48 -13.65
C ASP A 234 -20.77 -5.64 -12.38
N PHE A 235 -20.15 -4.46 -12.41
CA PHE A 235 -20.16 -3.53 -11.28
C PHE A 235 -21.54 -2.97 -10.97
N THR A 236 -22.49 -2.99 -11.91
CA THR A 236 -23.87 -2.57 -11.64
C THR A 236 -24.51 -3.50 -10.62
N LYS A 237 -24.34 -4.82 -10.78
CA LYS A 237 -24.81 -5.82 -9.82
C LYS A 237 -24.11 -5.69 -8.47
N TYR A 238 -22.80 -5.50 -8.47
CA TYR A 238 -22.02 -5.44 -7.23
C TYR A 238 -22.34 -4.19 -6.41
N VAL A 239 -22.48 -3.04 -7.06
CA VAL A 239 -22.89 -1.79 -6.39
C VAL A 239 -24.31 -1.92 -5.85
N LYS A 240 -25.24 -2.56 -6.58
CA LYS A 240 -26.60 -2.82 -6.08
C LYS A 240 -26.59 -3.67 -4.80
N ALA A 241 -25.94 -4.83 -4.83
CA ALA A 241 -25.85 -5.72 -3.67
C ALA A 241 -25.15 -5.06 -2.47
N SER A 242 -24.16 -4.22 -2.73
CA SER A 242 -23.49 -3.41 -1.70
C SER A 242 -24.46 -2.42 -1.06
N LYS A 243 -25.28 -1.71 -1.85
CA LYS A 243 -26.31 -0.79 -1.33
C LYS A 243 -27.35 -1.50 -0.48
N GLU A 244 -27.79 -2.69 -0.89
CA GLU A 244 -28.73 -3.53 -0.13
C GLU A 244 -28.12 -3.98 1.19
N SER A 245 -26.85 -4.41 1.20
CA SER A 245 -26.16 -4.81 2.44
C SER A 245 -25.93 -3.61 3.38
N ARG A 246 -25.56 -2.46 2.81
CA ARG A 246 -25.33 -1.20 3.55
C ARG A 246 -26.59 -0.64 4.21
N SER A 247 -27.77 -0.86 3.62
CA SER A 247 -29.03 -0.45 4.26
C SER A 247 -29.32 -1.26 5.54
N VAL A 248 -28.81 -2.49 5.64
CA VAL A 248 -28.84 -3.29 6.88
C VAL A 248 -27.86 -2.70 7.90
N PHE A 249 -26.62 -2.40 7.49
CA PHE A 249 -25.60 -1.87 8.40
C PHE A 249 -26.02 -0.56 9.07
N ALA A 250 -26.66 0.33 8.30
CA ALA A 250 -27.16 1.61 8.78
C ALA A 250 -28.22 1.50 9.90
N GLN A 251 -28.87 0.34 10.08
CA GLN A 251 -29.83 0.11 11.16
C GLN A 251 -29.15 -0.04 12.53
N TYR A 252 -27.87 -0.43 12.55
CA TYR A 252 -27.10 -0.65 13.78
C TYR A 252 -26.26 0.57 14.14
N ASN A 253 -25.67 1.21 13.14
CA ASN A 253 -25.04 2.51 13.28
C ASN A 253 -25.02 3.21 11.91
N PRO A 254 -25.68 4.37 11.74
CA PRO A 254 -25.69 5.09 10.47
C PRO A 254 -24.33 5.68 10.08
N ASP A 255 -23.39 5.86 11.03
CA ASP A 255 -22.03 6.34 10.76
C ASP A 255 -21.03 5.20 10.52
N TYR A 256 -21.49 3.99 10.19
CA TYR A 256 -20.60 2.89 9.85
C TYR A 256 -19.59 3.29 8.76
N ILE A 257 -18.41 2.69 8.79
CA ILE A 257 -17.36 2.92 7.81
C ILE A 257 -17.44 1.83 6.76
N ALA A 258 -17.70 2.17 5.49
CA ALA A 258 -17.56 1.24 4.38
C ALA A 258 -16.09 1.14 3.95
N GLY A 259 -15.44 -0.01 4.15
CA GLY A 259 -14.06 -0.26 3.70
C GLY A 259 -13.97 -0.51 2.20
N SER A 260 -14.97 -1.20 1.65
CA SER A 260 -15.09 -1.55 0.23
C SER A 260 -16.58 -1.72 -0.14
N LEU A 261 -16.87 -2.33 -1.30
CA LEU A 261 -18.23 -2.73 -1.63
C LEU A 261 -18.76 -3.86 -0.73
N ASP A 262 -17.87 -4.72 -0.24
CA ASP A 262 -18.18 -5.93 0.54
C ASP A 262 -17.79 -5.86 2.02
N GLU A 263 -17.15 -4.79 2.46
CA GLU A 263 -16.64 -4.67 3.83
C GLU A 263 -17.19 -3.42 4.54
N ALA A 264 -17.63 -3.59 5.79
CA ALA A 264 -18.07 -2.52 6.65
C ALA A 264 -17.59 -2.70 8.10
N TYR A 265 -17.30 -1.58 8.76
CA TYR A 265 -16.92 -1.50 10.16
C TYR A 265 -17.99 -0.71 10.92
N ILE A 266 -18.61 -1.35 11.90
CA ILE A 266 -19.78 -0.85 12.61
C ILE A 266 -19.44 -0.82 14.09
N GLU A 267 -19.49 0.36 14.70
CA GLU A 267 -19.41 0.51 16.16
C GLU A 267 -20.82 0.35 16.71
N VAL A 268 -21.05 -0.66 17.56
CA VAL A 268 -22.37 -1.06 18.06
C VAL A 268 -22.49 -0.89 19.56
N THR A 269 -21.64 -0.08 20.19
CA THR A 269 -21.61 0.05 21.67
C THR A 269 -22.90 0.63 22.19
N GLU A 270 -23.38 1.73 21.59
CA GLU A 270 -24.64 2.35 22.01
C GLU A 270 -25.84 1.46 21.66
N TYR A 271 -25.83 0.83 20.47
CA TYR A 271 -26.87 -0.12 20.08
C TYR A 271 -27.00 -1.29 21.08
N CYS A 272 -25.88 -1.87 21.51
CA CYS A 272 -25.87 -2.93 22.53
C CYS A 272 -26.52 -2.46 23.85
N LYS A 273 -26.28 -1.21 24.26
CA LYS A 273 -26.83 -0.64 25.51
C LYS A 273 -28.33 -0.35 25.40
N GLU A 274 -28.75 0.30 24.31
CA GLU A 274 -30.14 0.72 24.10
C GLU A 274 -31.09 -0.47 23.91
N HIS A 275 -30.60 -1.55 23.31
CA HIS A 275 -31.40 -2.73 22.98
C HIS A 275 -31.15 -3.94 23.88
N ASP A 276 -30.32 -3.78 24.94
CA ASP A 276 -29.92 -4.87 25.85
C ASP A 276 -29.48 -6.14 25.11
N THR A 277 -28.55 -5.98 24.17
CA THR A 277 -28.10 -7.04 23.25
C THR A 277 -26.58 -7.18 23.24
N THR A 278 -26.09 -8.22 22.56
CA THR A 278 -24.66 -8.57 22.49
C THR A 278 -24.14 -8.48 21.06
N MET A 279 -22.82 -8.37 20.90
CA MET A 279 -22.18 -8.43 19.57
C MET A 279 -22.48 -9.75 18.85
N GLU A 280 -22.60 -10.86 19.58
CA GLU A 280 -22.93 -12.18 19.03
C GLU A 280 -24.33 -12.20 18.40
N ALA A 281 -25.32 -11.65 19.11
CA ALA A 281 -26.69 -11.54 18.62
C ALA A 281 -26.78 -10.59 17.42
N ILE A 282 -26.13 -9.42 17.50
CA ILE A 282 -26.06 -8.46 16.39
C ILE A 282 -25.40 -9.09 15.15
N ALA A 283 -24.31 -9.83 15.33
CA ALA A 283 -23.62 -10.49 14.22
C ALA A 283 -24.51 -11.52 13.51
N ALA A 284 -25.26 -12.33 14.27
CA ALA A 284 -26.19 -13.30 13.72
C ALA A 284 -27.32 -12.59 12.95
N GLU A 285 -27.92 -11.55 13.55
CA GLU A 285 -29.01 -10.80 12.95
C GLU A 285 -28.57 -10.06 11.67
N ILE A 286 -27.37 -9.47 11.65
CA ILE A 286 -26.79 -8.84 10.45
C ILE A 286 -26.69 -9.88 9.33
N ARG A 287 -26.16 -11.07 9.62
CA ARG A 287 -26.00 -12.13 8.60
C ARG A 287 -27.35 -12.54 8.01
N GLU A 288 -28.36 -12.74 8.85
CA GLU A 288 -29.72 -13.08 8.41
C GLU A 288 -30.35 -11.95 7.59
N LYS A 289 -30.29 -10.72 8.07
CA LYS A 289 -30.86 -9.55 7.38
C LYS A 289 -30.16 -9.26 6.06
N VAL A 290 -28.83 -9.37 5.98
CA VAL A 290 -28.08 -9.21 4.73
C VAL A 290 -28.50 -10.28 3.73
N LYS A 291 -28.60 -11.54 4.18
CA LYS A 291 -29.05 -12.64 3.32
C LYS A 291 -30.46 -12.40 2.79
N ALA A 292 -31.38 -11.93 3.63
CA ALA A 292 -32.73 -11.58 3.21
C ALA A 292 -32.74 -10.39 2.24
N ALA A 293 -32.06 -9.29 2.57
CA ALA A 293 -32.07 -8.04 1.80
C ALA A 293 -31.44 -8.18 0.40
N THR A 294 -30.43 -9.02 0.27
CA THR A 294 -29.72 -9.27 -1.00
C THR A 294 -30.31 -10.41 -1.82
N GLY A 295 -31.34 -11.09 -1.29
CA GLY A 295 -31.94 -12.26 -1.94
C GLY A 295 -31.09 -13.54 -1.85
N GLY A 296 -30.06 -13.58 -0.98
CA GLY A 296 -29.35 -14.82 -0.64
C GLY A 296 -27.83 -14.73 -0.53
N LEU A 297 -27.22 -13.54 -0.55
CA LEU A 297 -25.76 -13.41 -0.33
C LEU A 297 -25.43 -13.59 1.15
N THR A 298 -24.31 -14.24 1.45
CA THR A 298 -23.84 -14.43 2.83
C THR A 298 -22.70 -13.47 3.16
N CYS A 299 -22.56 -13.18 4.44
CA CYS A 299 -21.42 -12.47 4.98
C CYS A 299 -20.89 -13.19 6.22
N SER A 300 -19.62 -12.92 6.53
CA SER A 300 -19.02 -13.33 7.79
C SER A 300 -18.74 -12.11 8.66
N VAL A 301 -18.88 -12.29 9.97
CA VAL A 301 -18.90 -11.17 10.92
C VAL A 301 -17.91 -11.40 12.07
N GLY A 302 -17.03 -10.45 12.30
CA GLY A 302 -16.09 -10.47 13.42
C GLY A 302 -16.43 -9.40 14.45
N GLY A 303 -16.36 -9.74 15.75
CA GLY A 303 -16.61 -8.80 16.84
C GLY A 303 -15.44 -8.70 17.80
N ALA A 304 -15.12 -7.49 18.28
CA ALA A 304 -14.09 -7.28 19.30
C ALA A 304 -14.18 -5.89 19.95
N CYS A 305 -13.29 -5.58 20.90
CA CYS A 305 -13.18 -4.26 21.49
C CYS A 305 -12.44 -3.22 20.62
N SER A 306 -11.78 -3.63 19.54
CA SER A 306 -11.12 -2.71 18.60
C SER A 306 -11.41 -3.10 17.14
N ARG A 307 -11.41 -2.09 16.26
CA ARG A 307 -11.64 -2.28 14.82
C ARG A 307 -10.68 -3.29 14.21
N ARG A 308 -9.39 -3.20 14.60
CA ARG A 308 -8.33 -4.11 14.15
C ARG A 308 -8.62 -5.56 14.54
N LEU A 309 -8.95 -5.81 15.80
CA LEU A 309 -9.26 -7.17 16.27
C LEU A 309 -10.51 -7.71 15.60
N ALA A 310 -11.57 -6.90 15.49
CA ALA A 310 -12.82 -7.29 14.86
C ALA A 310 -12.61 -7.67 13.37
N LYS A 311 -11.76 -6.92 12.65
CA LYS A 311 -11.41 -7.24 11.26
C LYS A 311 -10.68 -8.57 11.11
N VAL A 312 -9.80 -8.90 12.05
CA VAL A 312 -9.11 -10.20 12.04
C VAL A 312 -10.12 -11.31 12.35
N CYS A 313 -11.00 -11.10 13.34
CA CYS A 313 -12.05 -12.04 13.71
C CYS A 313 -13.01 -12.37 12.55
N SER A 314 -13.31 -11.41 11.67
CA SER A 314 -14.24 -11.64 10.56
C SER A 314 -13.73 -12.62 9.50
N ASP A 315 -12.43 -12.94 9.49
CA ASP A 315 -11.82 -13.94 8.58
C ASP A 315 -11.80 -15.36 9.17
N PHE A 316 -11.99 -15.54 10.48
CA PHE A 316 -11.74 -16.83 11.17
C PHE A 316 -12.71 -17.93 10.77
N ASN A 317 -14.00 -17.63 10.78
CA ASN A 317 -15.08 -18.59 10.54
C ASN A 317 -15.72 -18.41 9.16
N LYS A 318 -14.99 -17.85 8.19
CA LYS A 318 -15.46 -17.74 6.81
C LYS A 318 -15.60 -19.12 6.14
N PRO A 319 -16.60 -19.33 5.24
CA PRO A 319 -17.71 -18.43 4.91
C PRO A 319 -18.94 -18.58 5.83
N ASP A 320 -19.85 -17.61 5.76
CA ASP A 320 -21.16 -17.57 6.44
C ASP A 320 -21.03 -17.93 7.93
N GLY A 321 -20.08 -17.30 8.61
CA GLY A 321 -19.82 -17.55 10.03
C GLY A 321 -19.51 -16.28 10.79
N GLN A 322 -19.38 -16.41 12.10
CA GLN A 322 -19.00 -15.29 12.96
C GLN A 322 -18.02 -15.72 14.03
N TYR A 323 -17.23 -14.76 14.51
CA TYR A 323 -16.31 -14.96 15.62
C TYR A 323 -16.26 -13.68 16.46
N ILE A 324 -16.69 -13.78 17.71
CA ILE A 324 -16.69 -12.66 18.65
C ILE A 324 -15.59 -12.90 19.67
N LEU A 325 -14.62 -12.00 19.69
CA LEU A 325 -13.58 -11.96 20.69
C LEU A 325 -14.09 -11.23 21.93
N GLU A 326 -14.04 -11.90 23.07
CA GLU A 326 -14.39 -11.34 24.37
C GLU A 326 -13.65 -9.99 24.58
N PRO A 327 -14.36 -8.93 24.97
CA PRO A 327 -13.79 -7.59 25.07
C PRO A 327 -13.00 -7.41 26.37
N SER A 328 -11.93 -8.19 26.52
CA SER A 328 -11.02 -8.16 27.65
C SER A 328 -9.56 -8.14 27.19
N ARG A 329 -8.69 -7.57 28.03
CA ARG A 329 -7.24 -7.57 27.79
C ARG A 329 -6.70 -9.00 27.66
N GLU A 330 -7.13 -9.89 28.55
CA GLU A 330 -6.65 -11.28 28.60
C GLU A 330 -7.03 -12.04 27.33
N ALA A 331 -8.29 -11.93 26.88
CA ALA A 331 -8.75 -12.55 25.65
C ALA A 331 -7.98 -12.01 24.43
N ALA A 332 -7.78 -10.69 24.34
CA ALA A 332 -7.03 -10.07 23.25
C ALA A 332 -5.58 -10.57 23.17
N LEU A 333 -4.85 -10.56 24.29
CA LEU A 333 -3.45 -11.00 24.31
C LEU A 333 -3.31 -12.51 24.07
N THR A 334 -4.23 -13.32 24.62
CA THR A 334 -4.25 -14.76 24.40
C THR A 334 -4.52 -15.10 22.94
N PHE A 335 -5.49 -14.43 22.33
CA PHE A 335 -5.83 -14.59 20.91
C PHE A 335 -4.65 -14.22 20.00
N LEU A 336 -3.94 -13.14 20.31
CA LEU A 336 -2.83 -12.65 19.48
C LEU A 336 -1.55 -13.46 19.65
N ARG A 337 -1.30 -14.06 20.82
CA ARG A 337 -0.03 -14.70 21.16
C ARG A 337 0.49 -15.62 20.04
N ASP A 338 -0.36 -16.54 19.57
CA ASP A 338 0.01 -17.55 18.57
C ASP A 338 -0.46 -17.19 17.15
N LEU A 339 -1.08 -16.02 16.98
CA LEU A 339 -1.61 -15.59 15.69
C LEU A 339 -0.46 -15.19 14.74
N PRO A 340 -0.34 -15.81 13.55
CA PRO A 340 0.70 -15.43 12.60
C PRO A 340 0.59 -13.96 12.20
N VAL A 341 1.71 -13.23 12.17
CA VAL A 341 1.73 -11.79 11.83
C VAL A 341 1.05 -11.50 10.49
N ARG A 342 1.13 -12.44 9.54
CA ARG A 342 0.53 -12.34 8.21
C ARG A 342 -1.00 -12.25 8.20
N LYS A 343 -1.67 -12.68 9.28
CA LYS A 343 -3.13 -12.53 9.43
C LYS A 343 -3.54 -11.12 9.82
N MET A 344 -2.61 -10.30 10.30
CA MET A 344 -2.91 -8.93 10.73
C MET A 344 -2.97 -7.98 9.54
N TYR A 345 -4.02 -7.17 9.50
CA TYR A 345 -4.15 -6.08 8.53
C TYR A 345 -2.96 -5.12 8.64
N GLY A 346 -2.34 -4.79 7.50
CA GLY A 346 -1.12 -3.97 7.44
C GLY A 346 0.18 -4.77 7.28
N ILE A 347 0.17 -6.10 7.55
CA ILE A 347 1.36 -6.94 7.38
C ILE A 347 1.34 -7.67 6.03
N GLY A 348 1.95 -7.00 5.03
CA GLY A 348 2.17 -7.52 3.67
C GLY A 348 3.25 -8.61 3.57
N LYS A 349 3.38 -9.22 2.38
CA LYS A 349 4.42 -10.25 2.10
C LYS A 349 5.85 -9.78 2.39
N THR A 350 6.11 -8.50 2.11
CA THR A 350 7.44 -7.92 2.24
C THR A 350 7.77 -7.70 3.71
N LEU A 351 6.82 -7.16 4.48
CA LEU A 351 7.00 -6.95 5.91
C LEU A 351 7.09 -8.27 6.66
N GLU A 352 6.23 -9.24 6.36
CA GLU A 352 6.31 -10.61 6.89
C GLU A 352 7.70 -11.22 6.65
N ARG A 353 8.23 -11.13 5.42
CA ARG A 353 9.58 -11.61 5.11
C ARG A 353 10.65 -10.92 5.98
N VAL A 354 10.59 -9.59 6.10
CA VAL A 354 11.55 -8.85 6.92
C VAL A 354 11.46 -9.27 8.39
N LEU A 355 10.25 -9.44 8.93
CA LEU A 355 10.01 -9.90 10.30
C LEU A 355 10.55 -11.31 10.54
N ASN A 356 10.32 -12.25 9.62
CA ASN A 356 10.81 -13.62 9.72
C ASN A 356 12.35 -13.70 9.79
N GLU A 357 13.07 -12.78 9.15
CA GLU A 357 14.54 -12.73 9.19
C GLU A 357 15.10 -12.29 10.56
N PHE A 358 14.22 -11.83 11.45
CA PHE A 358 14.49 -11.53 12.86
C PHE A 358 13.70 -12.47 13.81
N ASP A 359 13.32 -13.65 13.31
CA ASP A 359 12.59 -14.69 14.03
C ASP A 359 11.22 -14.23 14.57
N ILE A 360 10.55 -13.29 13.91
CA ILE A 360 9.20 -12.82 14.28
C ILE A 360 8.17 -13.48 13.35
N GLU A 361 7.46 -14.49 13.85
CA GLU A 361 6.44 -15.21 13.07
C GLU A 361 5.01 -14.95 13.59
N THR A 362 4.87 -14.68 14.89
CA THR A 362 3.58 -14.49 15.58
C THR A 362 3.42 -13.07 16.13
N CYS A 363 2.20 -12.67 16.48
CA CYS A 363 1.99 -11.37 17.14
C CYS A 363 2.57 -11.34 18.56
N GLY A 364 2.72 -12.50 19.22
CA GLY A 364 3.47 -12.62 20.47
C GLY A 364 4.95 -12.25 20.29
N ASP A 365 5.58 -12.71 19.21
CA ASP A 365 6.98 -12.38 18.90
C ASP A 365 7.22 -10.87 18.74
N LEU A 366 6.23 -10.14 18.21
CA LEU A 366 6.32 -8.67 18.09
C LEU A 366 6.50 -8.01 19.46
N LEU A 367 5.76 -8.49 20.47
CA LEU A 367 5.86 -7.97 21.82
C LEU A 367 7.20 -8.38 22.46
N ASP A 368 7.61 -9.62 22.28
CA ASP A 368 8.88 -10.15 22.82
C ASP A 368 10.09 -9.43 22.21
N LYS A 369 10.04 -9.08 20.93
CA LYS A 369 11.13 -8.43 20.18
C LYS A 369 10.91 -6.92 19.98
N ARG A 370 10.11 -6.27 20.83
CA ARG A 370 9.80 -4.82 20.75
C ARG A 370 11.03 -3.90 20.76
N ALA A 371 12.08 -4.23 21.50
CA ALA A 371 13.32 -3.46 21.52
C ALA A 371 14.01 -3.47 20.14
N LEU A 372 14.04 -4.63 19.50
CA LEU A 372 14.54 -4.82 18.13
C LEU A 372 13.71 -4.03 17.12
N MET A 373 12.39 -4.07 17.26
CA MET A 373 11.51 -3.29 16.39
C MET A 373 11.79 -1.80 16.51
N LEU A 374 11.86 -1.26 17.74
CA LEU A 374 12.13 0.16 17.97
C LEU A 374 13.50 0.58 17.42
N ALA A 375 14.50 -0.28 17.56
CA ALA A 375 15.87 0.00 17.14
C ALA A 375 16.06 -0.02 15.61
N LEU A 376 15.45 -0.99 14.92
CA LEU A 376 15.78 -1.30 13.53
C LEU A 376 14.72 -0.84 12.53
N PHE A 377 13.48 -0.66 12.96
CA PHE A 377 12.39 -0.25 12.08
C PHE A 377 12.14 1.27 12.19
N THR A 378 11.41 1.81 11.23
CA THR A 378 11.00 3.23 11.31
C THR A 378 10.04 3.42 12.49
N PRO A 379 10.01 4.61 13.11
CA PRO A 379 9.09 4.89 14.22
C PRO A 379 7.63 4.55 13.88
N LYS A 380 7.17 4.88 12.67
CA LYS A 380 5.81 4.54 12.21
C LYS A 380 5.56 3.03 12.14
N SER A 381 6.55 2.27 11.66
CA SER A 381 6.44 0.80 11.61
C SER A 381 6.40 0.21 13.01
N PHE A 382 7.24 0.71 13.93
CA PHE A 382 7.24 0.28 15.32
C PHE A 382 5.87 0.53 15.98
N GLU A 383 5.33 1.75 15.88
CA GLU A 383 4.02 2.10 16.44
C GLU A 383 2.90 1.20 15.90
N HIS A 384 2.90 0.94 14.59
CA HIS A 384 1.93 0.04 13.97
C HIS A 384 2.06 -1.40 14.50
N LEU A 385 3.28 -1.94 14.54
CA LEU A 385 3.55 -3.32 14.94
C LEU A 385 3.30 -3.55 16.43
N ILE A 386 3.66 -2.61 17.30
CA ILE A 386 3.41 -2.75 18.75
C ILE A 386 1.92 -2.61 19.07
N GLY A 387 1.20 -1.74 18.34
CA GLY A 387 -0.25 -1.68 18.42
C GLY A 387 -0.91 -2.99 17.96
N ILE A 388 -0.38 -3.65 16.92
CA ILE A 388 -0.81 -5.00 16.50
C ILE A 388 -0.58 -6.01 17.63
N ALA A 389 0.63 -6.05 18.20
CA ALA A 389 1.03 -7.01 19.22
C ALA A 389 0.12 -6.95 20.47
N LEU A 390 -0.32 -5.74 20.83
CA LEU A 390 -1.21 -5.51 21.96
C LEU A 390 -2.70 -5.59 21.61
N GLY A 391 -3.07 -5.66 20.33
CA GLY A 391 -4.47 -5.58 19.89
C GLY A 391 -5.12 -4.22 20.14
N VAL A 392 -4.31 -3.18 20.39
CA VAL A 392 -4.78 -1.83 20.68
C VAL A 392 -4.95 -1.07 19.36
N GLY A 393 -6.18 -0.68 19.10
CA GLY A 393 -6.55 0.15 17.97
C GLY A 393 -6.26 1.63 18.24
N THR A 394 -5.85 2.37 17.22
CA THR A 394 -5.86 3.85 17.26
C THR A 394 -7.18 4.41 16.72
N GLU A 395 -8.11 3.52 16.37
CA GLU A 395 -9.31 3.85 15.64
C GLU A 395 -10.36 4.44 16.58
N ARG A 396 -10.79 5.68 16.30
CA ARG A 396 -11.86 6.36 17.04
C ARG A 396 -13.20 6.15 16.33
N HIS A 397 -14.29 6.48 17.03
CA HIS A 397 -15.58 6.58 16.36
C HIS A 397 -15.48 7.62 15.22
N PRO A 398 -16.12 7.43 14.04
CA PRO A 398 -16.05 8.41 12.94
C PRO A 398 -16.46 9.83 13.33
N ARG A 399 -17.39 9.97 14.28
CA ARG A 399 -17.80 11.27 14.86
C ARG A 399 -16.77 11.89 15.82
N GLU A 400 -15.81 11.11 16.31
CA GLU A 400 -14.74 11.55 17.21
C GLU A 400 -13.43 11.85 16.45
N GLU A 401 -13.39 11.59 15.15
CA GLU A 401 -12.31 12.07 14.29
C GLU A 401 -12.46 13.59 14.12
N PRO A 402 -11.42 14.39 14.44
CA PRO A 402 -11.47 15.86 14.39
C PRO A 402 -12.01 16.42 13.06
N ASP A 403 -11.76 15.70 11.96
CA ASP A 403 -12.10 16.11 10.59
C ASP A 403 -13.21 15.22 9.96
N GLY A 404 -13.85 14.35 10.75
CA GLY A 404 -14.82 13.36 10.27
C GLY A 404 -14.23 12.28 9.35
N ILE A 405 -15.00 11.81 8.36
CA ILE A 405 -14.49 10.87 7.34
C ILE A 405 -13.43 11.59 6.51
N ALA A 406 -12.17 11.17 6.66
CA ALA A 406 -11.03 11.78 5.97
C ALA A 406 -11.34 12.02 4.48
N PRO A 407 -11.22 13.27 4.00
CA PRO A 407 -11.68 13.58 2.67
C PRO A 407 -10.78 12.91 1.63
N ARG A 408 -11.35 12.67 0.45
CA ARG A 408 -10.63 12.04 -0.68
C ARG A 408 -9.33 12.81 -0.94
N LYS A 409 -8.20 12.10 -1.05
CA LYS A 409 -6.88 12.71 -1.30
C LYS A 409 -6.48 12.76 -2.77
N GLY A 410 -7.12 11.97 -3.62
CA GLY A 410 -6.86 11.96 -5.06
C GLY A 410 -7.93 11.22 -5.86
N VAL A 411 -7.97 11.51 -7.16
CA VAL A 411 -8.73 10.77 -8.18
C VAL A 411 -7.71 10.33 -9.24
N SER A 412 -7.74 9.06 -9.60
CA SER A 412 -6.82 8.53 -10.61
C SER A 412 -7.49 7.48 -11.48
N LYS A 413 -7.02 7.35 -12.72
CA LYS A 413 -7.41 6.28 -13.61
C LYS A 413 -6.19 5.79 -14.38
N SER A 414 -6.11 4.47 -14.56
CA SER A 414 -5.02 3.85 -15.31
C SER A 414 -5.51 2.65 -16.09
N GLU A 415 -4.87 2.36 -17.21
CA GLU A 415 -5.21 1.24 -18.08
C GLU A 415 -3.96 0.47 -18.46
N THR A 416 -4.03 -0.86 -18.38
CA THR A 416 -2.98 -1.76 -18.89
C THR A 416 -3.35 -2.24 -20.28
N PHE A 417 -2.39 -2.23 -21.20
CA PHE A 417 -2.56 -2.64 -22.60
C PHE A 417 -1.34 -3.47 -23.07
N ALA A 418 -1.41 -3.98 -24.29
CA ALA A 418 -0.29 -4.70 -24.91
C ALA A 418 0.93 -3.77 -25.05
N ALA A 419 2.12 -4.24 -24.70
CA ALA A 419 3.30 -3.39 -24.66
C ALA A 419 3.58 -2.73 -26.02
N THR A 420 3.77 -1.40 -26.04
CA THR A 420 3.97 -0.62 -27.27
C THR A 420 4.86 0.61 -27.02
N SER A 421 5.60 1.03 -28.06
CA SER A 421 6.33 2.29 -28.13
C SER A 421 5.67 3.32 -29.06
N ASP A 422 4.47 3.02 -29.58
CA ASP A 422 3.70 3.92 -30.44
C ASP A 422 3.28 5.18 -29.67
N LYS A 423 3.94 6.30 -29.99
CA LYS A 423 3.72 7.60 -29.34
C LYS A 423 2.30 8.12 -29.56
N THR A 424 1.71 7.90 -30.73
CA THR A 424 0.35 8.36 -31.04
C THR A 424 -0.66 7.60 -30.20
N PHE A 425 -0.49 6.28 -30.09
CA PHE A 425 -1.32 5.46 -29.20
C PHE A 425 -1.18 5.88 -27.72
N LEU A 426 0.05 6.09 -27.25
CA LEU A 426 0.31 6.47 -25.85
C LEU A 426 -0.24 7.86 -25.50
N ASP A 427 -0.10 8.84 -26.40
CA ASP A 427 -0.69 10.18 -26.24
C ASP A 427 -2.22 10.10 -26.21
N ALA A 428 -2.83 9.31 -27.10
CA ALA A 428 -4.28 9.10 -27.11
C ALA A 428 -4.76 8.47 -25.79
N LYS A 429 -4.08 7.42 -25.30
CA LYS A 429 -4.43 6.77 -24.03
C LYS A 429 -4.24 7.67 -22.82
N MET A 430 -3.17 8.47 -22.78
CA MET A 430 -2.98 9.43 -21.69
C MET A 430 -4.06 10.51 -21.71
N THR A 431 -4.44 10.99 -22.89
CA THR A 431 -5.54 11.96 -23.07
C THR A 431 -6.85 11.38 -22.54
N GLU A 432 -7.15 10.11 -22.88
CA GLU A 432 -8.33 9.40 -22.38
C GLU A 432 -8.34 9.32 -20.85
N MET A 433 -7.26 8.82 -20.23
CA MET A 433 -7.16 8.68 -18.77
C MET A 433 -7.28 10.03 -18.05
N ALA A 434 -6.55 11.04 -18.52
CA ALA A 434 -6.57 12.38 -17.93
C ALA A 434 -7.94 13.06 -18.07
N THR A 435 -8.62 12.85 -19.21
CA THR A 435 -9.99 13.34 -19.41
C THR A 435 -10.96 12.69 -18.43
N MET A 436 -10.90 11.36 -18.28
CA MET A 436 -11.78 10.66 -17.32
C MET A 436 -11.54 11.10 -15.88
N VAL A 437 -10.28 11.32 -15.48
CA VAL A 437 -9.96 11.86 -14.15
C VAL A 437 -10.52 13.28 -13.98
N ALA A 438 -10.36 14.16 -14.98
CA ALA A 438 -10.89 15.51 -14.91
C ALA A 438 -12.42 15.54 -14.83
N LEU A 439 -13.11 14.73 -15.64
CA LEU A 439 -14.57 14.59 -15.59
C LEU A 439 -15.06 14.03 -14.25
N GLU A 440 -14.34 13.08 -13.67
CA GLU A 440 -14.67 12.56 -12.34
C GLU A 440 -14.44 13.60 -11.24
N CYS A 441 -13.36 14.40 -11.34
CA CYS A 441 -13.16 15.56 -10.47
C CYS A 441 -14.30 16.58 -10.61
N GLN A 442 -14.80 16.84 -11.83
CA GLN A 442 -15.95 17.73 -12.05
C GLN A 442 -17.22 17.16 -11.43
N ARG A 443 -17.51 15.86 -11.64
CA ARG A 443 -18.67 15.16 -11.07
C ARG A 443 -18.67 15.21 -9.54
N LEU A 444 -17.50 15.06 -8.93
CA LEU A 444 -17.29 15.11 -7.48
C LEU A 444 -17.13 16.53 -6.93
N ASN A 445 -17.17 17.57 -7.77
CA ASN A 445 -16.87 18.96 -7.42
C ASN A 445 -15.51 19.16 -6.71
N LEU A 446 -14.49 18.41 -7.13
CA LEU A 446 -13.13 18.48 -6.60
C LEU A 446 -12.22 19.27 -7.55
N LYS A 447 -11.36 20.13 -7.01
CA LYS A 447 -10.32 20.87 -7.76
C LYS A 447 -8.96 20.61 -7.14
N GLY A 448 -8.01 20.08 -7.92
CA GLY A 448 -6.70 19.66 -7.42
C GLY A 448 -5.55 20.50 -7.96
N ARG A 449 -4.47 20.59 -7.18
CA ARG A 449 -3.25 21.35 -7.56
C ARG A 449 -2.17 20.47 -8.17
N MET A 450 -2.20 19.16 -7.93
CA MET A 450 -1.18 18.25 -8.43
C MET A 450 -1.75 17.38 -9.55
N VAL A 451 -1.05 17.34 -10.69
CA VAL A 451 -1.27 16.35 -11.75
C VAL A 451 -0.09 15.40 -11.77
N ALA A 452 -0.36 14.10 -11.68
CA ALA A 452 0.64 13.05 -11.77
C ALA A 452 0.30 12.06 -12.89
N VAL A 453 1.33 11.48 -13.49
CA VAL A 453 1.23 10.36 -14.42
C VAL A 453 1.90 9.13 -13.83
N LYS A 454 1.31 7.97 -14.08
CA LYS A 454 1.85 6.64 -13.74
C LYS A 454 2.09 5.89 -15.03
N LEU A 455 3.34 5.51 -15.28
CA LEU A 455 3.75 4.77 -16.47
C LEU A 455 4.31 3.42 -16.01
N LYS A 456 3.99 2.35 -16.72
CA LYS A 456 4.62 1.04 -16.51
C LYS A 456 5.30 0.58 -17.78
N ARG A 457 6.59 0.24 -17.70
CA ARG A 457 7.36 -0.29 -18.81
C ARG A 457 7.00 -1.74 -19.10
N SER A 458 7.35 -2.24 -20.28
CA SER A 458 7.25 -3.68 -20.63
C SER A 458 7.95 -4.58 -19.61
N THR A 459 9.04 -4.10 -19.00
CA THR A 459 9.82 -4.69 -17.91
C THR A 459 9.12 -4.67 -16.54
N PHE A 460 7.90 -4.15 -16.44
CA PHE A 460 7.13 -3.94 -15.20
C PHE A 460 7.69 -2.90 -14.23
N ASP A 461 8.73 -2.17 -14.63
CA ASP A 461 9.20 -0.98 -13.91
C ASP A 461 8.10 0.10 -13.93
N VAL A 462 7.78 0.66 -12.76
CA VAL A 462 6.81 1.73 -12.60
C VAL A 462 7.55 3.05 -12.49
N ILE A 463 7.10 4.04 -13.25
CA ILE A 463 7.60 5.42 -13.23
C ILE A 463 6.44 6.32 -12.87
N GLN A 464 6.65 7.19 -11.89
CA GLN A 464 5.71 8.26 -11.56
C GLN A 464 6.39 9.61 -11.74
N ARG A 465 5.64 10.55 -12.33
CA ARG A 465 6.05 11.94 -12.51
C ARG A 465 4.87 12.82 -12.16
N GLN A 466 5.14 13.96 -11.56
CA GLN A 466 4.09 14.90 -11.17
C GLN A 466 4.51 16.34 -11.38
N THR A 467 3.53 17.21 -11.51
CA THR A 467 3.70 18.66 -11.55
C THR A 467 2.64 19.31 -10.68
N THR A 468 3.05 20.35 -9.96
CA THR A 468 2.14 21.24 -9.25
C THR A 468 1.71 22.36 -10.20
N LEU A 469 0.42 22.64 -10.25
CA LEU A 469 -0.19 23.69 -11.07
C LEU A 469 -0.17 25.02 -10.31
N ALA A 470 -0.28 26.13 -11.06
CA ALA A 470 -0.33 27.48 -10.47
C ALA A 470 -1.57 27.69 -9.58
N GLY A 471 -2.65 26.99 -9.88
CA GLY A 471 -3.88 27.01 -9.11
C GLY A 471 -4.62 25.67 -9.18
N PRO A 472 -5.50 25.43 -8.20
CA PRO A 472 -6.36 24.25 -8.12
C PRO A 472 -7.35 24.25 -9.29
N THR A 473 -7.48 23.12 -9.97
CA THR A 473 -8.34 23.02 -11.15
C THR A 473 -8.96 21.63 -11.32
N ASN A 474 -10.06 21.59 -12.05
CA ASN A 474 -10.66 20.40 -12.65
C ASN A 474 -10.95 20.61 -14.15
N ASP A 475 -10.28 21.59 -14.75
CA ASP A 475 -10.36 21.85 -16.18
C ASP A 475 -9.68 20.73 -16.97
N VAL A 476 -10.44 20.10 -17.86
CA VAL A 476 -10.00 18.97 -18.69
C VAL A 476 -8.75 19.34 -19.49
N LYS A 477 -8.76 20.52 -20.15
CA LYS A 477 -7.65 20.94 -21.01
C LYS A 477 -6.36 21.10 -20.23
N THR A 478 -6.43 21.74 -19.06
CA THR A 478 -5.26 21.97 -18.19
C THR A 478 -4.68 20.66 -17.68
N ILE A 479 -5.52 19.73 -17.22
CA ILE A 479 -5.08 18.42 -16.70
C ILE A 479 -4.48 17.57 -17.82
N VAL A 480 -5.15 17.47 -18.97
CA VAL A 480 -4.68 16.72 -20.14
C VAL A 480 -3.34 17.25 -20.63
N ASN A 481 -3.21 18.57 -20.82
CA ASN A 481 -1.95 19.17 -21.28
C ASN A 481 -0.80 18.93 -20.30
N SER A 482 -1.08 19.00 -19.00
CA SER A 482 -0.09 18.71 -17.95
C SER A 482 0.35 17.24 -17.98
N ALA A 483 -0.61 16.31 -18.10
CA ALA A 483 -0.31 14.88 -18.18
C ALA A 483 0.48 14.52 -19.45
N LEU A 484 0.10 15.06 -20.61
CA LEU A 484 0.82 14.85 -21.87
C LEU A 484 2.24 15.41 -21.82
N ARG A 485 2.44 16.59 -21.21
CA ARG A 485 3.77 17.16 -21.01
C ARG A 485 4.65 16.23 -20.16
N LEU A 486 4.12 15.69 -19.06
CA LEU A 486 4.83 14.75 -18.21
C LEU A 486 5.20 13.45 -18.96
N LEU A 487 4.26 12.89 -19.72
CA LEU A 487 4.50 11.70 -20.54
C LEU A 487 5.61 11.95 -21.59
N ARG A 488 5.50 13.04 -22.35
CA ARG A 488 6.43 13.38 -23.46
C ARG A 488 7.83 13.68 -22.96
N ASN A 489 7.97 14.34 -21.82
CA ASN A 489 9.28 14.59 -21.20
C ASN A 489 9.99 13.27 -20.85
N GLU A 490 9.28 12.30 -20.27
CA GLU A 490 9.85 11.00 -19.93
C GLU A 490 10.20 10.19 -21.20
N ASN A 491 9.34 10.21 -22.21
CA ASN A 491 9.59 9.57 -23.51
C ASN A 491 10.79 10.17 -24.27
N SER A 492 11.24 11.38 -23.92
CA SER A 492 12.38 12.05 -24.56
C SER A 492 13.73 11.59 -23.99
N ILE A 493 13.75 10.92 -22.83
CA ILE A 493 14.96 10.57 -22.06
C ILE A 493 15.44 9.13 -22.36
N GLY A 494 14.74 8.36 -23.19
CA GLY A 494 15.17 7.00 -23.59
C GLY A 494 14.79 6.68 -25.03
N VAL A 495 15.73 6.08 -25.78
CA VAL A 495 15.66 5.95 -27.25
C VAL A 495 14.51 5.05 -27.75
N ASP A 496 13.89 4.22 -26.91
CA ASP A 496 12.64 3.50 -27.23
C ASP A 496 11.91 3.07 -25.95
N MET A 497 11.09 3.95 -25.37
CA MET A 497 10.29 3.60 -24.18
C MET A 497 9.07 2.76 -24.56
N THR A 498 9.14 1.44 -24.31
CA THR A 498 7.98 0.55 -24.48
C THR A 498 7.15 0.51 -23.18
N LEU A 499 5.91 0.99 -23.26
CA LEU A 499 4.98 1.05 -22.14
C LEU A 499 3.88 0.00 -22.27
N ARG A 500 3.35 -0.43 -21.12
CA ARG A 500 2.23 -1.38 -20.98
C ARG A 500 1.10 -0.85 -20.10
N LEU A 501 1.29 0.29 -19.43
CA LEU A 501 0.26 0.99 -18.68
C LEU A 501 0.56 2.48 -18.70
N VAL A 502 -0.50 3.27 -18.86
CA VAL A 502 -0.51 4.69 -18.55
C VAL A 502 -1.64 4.99 -17.57
N GLY A 503 -1.46 6.00 -16.75
CA GLY A 503 -2.49 6.51 -15.87
C GLY A 503 -2.24 7.97 -15.53
N ALA A 504 -3.32 8.65 -15.19
CA ALA A 504 -3.32 10.02 -14.71
C ALA A 504 -3.91 10.05 -13.29
N ARG A 505 -3.46 11.02 -12.49
CA ARG A 505 -3.96 11.28 -11.15
C ARG A 505 -4.04 12.79 -10.93
N VAL A 506 -5.11 13.24 -10.30
CA VAL A 506 -5.23 14.57 -9.71
C VAL A 506 -5.31 14.42 -8.19
N SER A 507 -4.56 15.23 -7.46
CA SER A 507 -4.53 15.23 -5.99
C SER A 507 -4.23 16.64 -5.45
N GLN A 508 -4.05 16.75 -4.13
CA GLN A 508 -3.98 18.04 -3.42
C GLN A 508 -5.21 18.88 -3.73
N PHE A 509 -6.38 18.33 -3.39
CA PHE A 509 -7.63 19.05 -3.52
C PHE A 509 -7.65 20.23 -2.56
N ASP A 510 -8.25 21.33 -2.99
CA ASP A 510 -8.65 22.39 -2.06
C ASP A 510 -9.75 21.81 -1.17
N HIS A 511 -9.36 21.22 -0.05
CA HIS A 511 -10.26 21.09 1.08
C HIS A 511 -10.25 22.47 1.77
N GLU A 512 -11.38 22.95 2.28
CA GLU A 512 -11.50 24.23 2.98
C GLU A 512 -10.69 24.32 4.29
N GLU A 513 -9.73 23.43 4.51
CA GLU A 513 -8.86 23.43 5.67
C GLU A 513 -7.40 23.57 5.27
N ALA A 514 -6.75 24.51 5.96
CA ALA A 514 -5.34 24.79 5.87
C ALA A 514 -4.55 23.47 5.93
N VAL A 515 -3.68 23.27 4.95
CA VAL A 515 -2.65 22.23 5.02
C VAL A 515 -1.93 22.42 6.36
N PRO A 516 -1.92 21.41 7.25
CA PRO A 516 -1.11 21.48 8.47
C PRO A 516 0.34 21.80 8.10
N GLU A 517 0.93 22.82 8.74
CA GLU A 517 2.28 23.35 8.45
C GLU A 517 3.42 22.31 8.57
N ASP A 518 3.12 21.12 9.09
CA ASP A 518 4.04 20.03 9.38
C ASP A 518 4.30 19.08 8.19
N GLN A 519 3.61 19.24 7.06
CA GLN A 519 3.99 18.52 5.84
C GLN A 519 5.21 19.20 5.19
N LYS A 520 6.42 18.73 5.56
CA LYS A 520 7.69 19.19 4.96
C LYS A 520 7.63 19.04 3.44
N ARG A 521 7.52 20.17 2.74
CA ARG A 521 7.67 20.23 1.29
C ARG A 521 9.17 20.17 0.97
N ILE A 522 9.53 19.77 -0.25
CA ILE A 522 10.94 19.68 -0.65
C ILE A 522 11.64 21.05 -0.57
N ASP A 523 10.89 22.13 -0.78
CA ASP A 523 11.29 23.52 -0.56
C ASP A 523 11.58 23.83 0.92
N THR A 524 10.89 23.21 1.87
CA THR A 524 11.18 23.32 3.31
C THR A 524 12.40 22.49 3.72
N TYR A 525 12.70 21.41 2.98
CA TYR A 525 13.92 20.63 3.19
C TYR A 525 15.16 21.32 2.61
N LEU A 526 14.97 22.00 1.47
CA LEU A 526 16.00 22.84 0.83
C LEU A 526 16.16 24.20 1.53
N ALA A 527 15.15 24.65 2.27
CA ALA A 527 15.25 25.78 3.18
C ALA A 527 15.75 25.27 4.54
N THR A 528 17.07 25.20 4.68
CA THR A 528 17.77 25.13 5.98
C THR A 528 17.11 26.11 6.97
N PRO A 529 16.93 25.76 8.26
CA PRO A 529 16.45 26.73 9.23
C PRO A 529 17.38 27.94 9.22
N THR A 530 16.84 29.10 8.90
CA THR A 530 17.61 30.35 8.94
C THR A 530 18.11 30.57 10.37
N ALA A 531 19.37 30.97 10.48
CA ALA A 531 20.11 31.27 11.70
C ALA A 531 19.46 32.32 12.64
N ALA A 532 18.26 32.81 12.31
CA ALA A 532 17.55 33.85 13.04
C ALA A 532 17.03 33.41 14.41
N ALA A 533 16.80 32.10 14.65
CA ALA A 533 16.28 31.62 15.93
C ALA A 533 17.36 31.41 17.01
N LEU A 534 18.64 31.40 16.64
CA LEU A 534 19.79 31.25 17.56
C LEU A 534 20.57 32.55 17.79
N ALA A 535 20.26 33.62 17.05
CA ALA A 535 21.03 34.86 17.01
C ALA A 535 20.63 35.90 18.09
N ALA A 536 19.84 35.53 19.10
CA ALA A 536 19.35 36.51 20.07
C ALA A 536 20.41 36.93 21.11
N ASN A 537 21.60 36.32 21.17
CA ASN A 537 22.60 36.67 22.18
C ASN A 537 24.07 36.29 21.83
N GLU A 538 24.44 36.33 20.55
CA GLU A 538 25.77 35.89 20.11
C GLU A 538 26.73 37.07 19.83
N GLU A 539 27.90 37.06 20.47
CA GLU A 539 28.97 38.04 20.21
C GLU A 539 29.47 37.94 18.77
N THR A 540 29.74 39.08 18.13
CA THR A 540 30.17 39.16 16.73
C THR A 540 31.56 39.76 16.60
N TRP A 541 32.26 39.38 15.53
CA TRP A 541 33.60 39.85 15.19
C TRP A 541 33.65 40.24 13.71
N THR A 542 34.32 41.36 13.42
CA THR A 542 34.56 41.83 12.05
C THR A 542 35.93 41.34 11.59
N CYS A 543 35.98 40.66 10.44
CA CYS A 543 37.22 40.19 9.85
C CYS A 543 38.07 41.35 9.32
N ASP A 544 39.32 41.45 9.75
CA ASP A 544 40.24 42.51 9.31
C ASP A 544 40.66 42.38 7.83
N GLU A 545 40.49 41.20 7.22
CA GLU A 545 40.90 40.95 5.83
C GLU A 545 39.79 41.21 4.80
N CYS A 546 38.56 40.80 5.08
CA CYS A 546 37.43 40.97 4.16
C CYS A 546 36.34 41.92 4.65
N THR A 547 36.52 42.50 5.84
CA THR A 547 35.62 43.46 6.51
C THR A 547 34.19 42.97 6.75
N ARG A 548 33.94 41.66 6.61
CA ARG A 548 32.65 41.01 6.90
C ARG A 548 32.53 40.68 8.38
N VAL A 549 31.30 40.74 8.90
CA VAL A 549 30.97 40.45 10.30
C VAL A 549 30.50 39.00 10.40
N PHE A 550 31.04 38.27 11.37
CA PHE A 550 30.69 36.88 11.67
C PHE A 550 30.40 36.70 13.16
N PRO A 551 29.65 35.66 13.56
CA PRO A 551 29.63 35.19 14.94
C PRO A 551 31.06 34.90 15.44
N LEU A 552 31.38 35.25 16.68
CA LEU A 552 32.73 35.07 17.24
C LEU A 552 33.18 33.60 17.21
N ARG A 553 32.24 32.64 17.33
CA ARG A 553 32.52 31.20 17.22
C ARG A 553 33.07 30.78 15.84
N GLU A 554 32.76 31.52 14.79
CA GLU A 554 33.17 31.23 13.40
C GLU A 554 34.50 31.91 13.04
N LYS A 555 35.10 32.67 13.96
CA LYS A 555 36.34 33.42 13.71
C LYS A 555 37.47 32.53 13.21
N THR A 556 37.68 31.36 13.81
CA THR A 556 38.77 30.45 13.45
C THR A 556 38.56 29.87 12.05
N GLU A 557 37.39 29.28 11.77
CA GLU A 557 37.07 28.73 10.45
C GLU A 557 37.14 29.80 9.34
N HIS A 558 36.68 31.01 9.63
CA HIS A 558 36.73 32.10 8.65
C HIS A 558 38.16 32.56 8.36
N LEU A 559 39.02 32.66 9.39
CA LEU A 559 40.45 32.96 9.21
C LEU A 559 41.17 31.83 8.46
N ASP A 560 40.83 30.57 8.74
CA ASP A 560 41.35 29.40 8.04
C ASP A 560 40.93 29.38 6.57
N TRP A 561 39.70 29.81 6.25
CA TRP A 561 39.26 30.00 4.86
C TRP A 561 40.13 31.03 4.12
N HIS A 562 40.49 32.14 4.76
CA HIS A 562 41.41 33.14 4.20
C HIS A 562 42.82 32.58 3.96
N VAL A 563 43.31 31.71 4.85
CA VAL A 563 44.58 30.99 4.68
C VAL A 563 44.49 30.00 3.52
N ALA A 564 43.45 29.18 3.47
CA ALA A 564 43.20 28.21 2.41
C ALA A 564 43.10 28.88 1.03
N ARG A 565 42.37 30.00 0.93
CA ARG A 565 42.26 30.77 -0.32
C ARG A 565 43.59 31.40 -0.77
N ARG A 566 44.46 31.78 0.16
CA ARG A 566 45.82 32.25 -0.16
C ARG A 566 46.71 31.10 -0.64
N LEU A 567 46.55 29.90 -0.10
CA LEU A 567 47.24 28.70 -0.57
C LEU A 567 46.76 28.28 -1.96
N GLN A 568 45.45 28.27 -2.19
CA GLN A 568 44.85 27.94 -3.48
C GLN A 568 45.25 28.92 -4.59
N SER A 569 45.30 30.23 -4.29
CA SER A 569 45.77 31.21 -5.28
C SER A 569 47.28 31.11 -5.57
N ARG A 570 48.08 30.55 -4.65
CA ARG A 570 49.51 30.23 -4.89
C ARG A 570 49.65 28.97 -5.74
N ASP A 571 48.87 27.93 -5.47
CA ASP A 571 48.83 26.70 -6.26
C ASP A 571 48.35 26.96 -7.69
N ASP A 572 47.32 27.80 -7.85
CA ASP A 572 46.83 28.22 -9.17
C ASP A 572 47.89 29.02 -9.94
N ALA A 573 48.65 29.88 -9.25
CA ALA A 573 49.76 30.62 -9.85
C ALA A 573 50.94 29.72 -10.25
N GLU A 574 51.25 28.68 -9.46
CA GLU A 574 52.27 27.68 -9.78
C GLU A 574 51.84 26.76 -10.92
N GLN A 575 50.59 26.30 -10.95
CA GLN A 575 50.03 25.52 -12.05
C GLN A 575 49.99 26.33 -13.35
N CYS A 576 49.69 27.62 -13.28
CA CYS A 576 49.71 28.50 -14.45
C CYS A 576 51.14 28.70 -14.99
N ARG A 577 52.15 28.84 -14.11
CA ARG A 577 53.58 28.85 -14.52
C ARG A 577 54.02 27.52 -15.13
N ALA A 578 53.59 26.39 -14.57
CA ALA A 578 53.91 25.06 -15.08
C ALA A 578 53.34 24.82 -16.48
N ARG A 579 52.09 25.26 -16.74
CA ARG A 579 51.46 25.19 -18.07
C ARG A 579 52.16 26.06 -19.12
N LEU A 580 52.63 27.24 -18.73
CA LEU A 580 53.41 28.12 -19.61
C LEU A 580 54.78 27.52 -19.94
N ALA A 581 55.41 26.82 -19.00
CA ALA A 581 56.69 26.13 -19.21
C ALA A 581 56.55 24.88 -20.12
N SER A 582 55.42 24.17 -20.08
CA SER A 582 55.17 22.98 -20.93
C SER A 582 54.83 23.29 -22.39
N SER A 583 54.40 24.51 -22.71
CA SER A 583 53.98 24.89 -24.07
C SER A 583 55.14 25.21 -25.03
N HIS A 584 56.39 25.22 -24.54
CA HIS A 584 57.58 25.56 -25.33
C HIS A 584 58.32 24.38 -25.98
N LYS A 585 57.72 23.19 -26.05
CA LYS A 585 58.30 22.05 -26.80
C LYS A 585 57.27 21.36 -27.69
N GLY A 586 57.15 21.87 -28.92
CA GLY A 586 56.45 21.22 -30.03
C GLY A 586 57.17 21.47 -31.36
N PRO A 587 57.17 20.52 -32.31
CA PRO A 587 58.30 20.25 -33.20
C PRO A 587 58.32 21.04 -34.52
N THR A 588 59.50 21.05 -35.13
CA THR A 588 59.87 21.68 -36.40
C THR A 588 59.35 20.94 -37.65
N SER A 589 59.03 21.74 -38.68
CA SER A 589 59.30 21.52 -40.13
C SER A 589 58.22 20.99 -41.12
N LYS A 590 57.67 21.96 -41.89
CA LYS A 590 57.65 22.13 -43.38
C LYS A 590 56.64 21.44 -44.33
N LYS A 591 55.95 22.34 -45.06
CA LYS A 591 55.51 22.39 -46.50
C LYS A 591 54.35 21.44 -46.90
N ALA A 592 53.36 21.82 -47.72
CA ALA A 592 53.40 22.66 -48.92
C ALA A 592 52.07 23.43 -49.22
N ARG A 593 52.21 24.41 -50.13
CA ARG A 593 51.26 25.44 -50.60
C ARG A 593 50.16 24.91 -51.55
N GLY A 594 49.00 25.57 -51.50
CA GLY A 594 48.40 26.20 -52.69
C GLY A 594 46.97 25.78 -53.07
N LYS A 595 45.98 26.66 -52.83
CA LYS A 595 45.21 27.37 -53.88
C LYS A 595 44.13 28.28 -53.24
N GLN A 596 44.20 29.56 -53.60
CA GLN A 596 43.15 30.58 -53.45
C GLN A 596 42.00 30.31 -54.43
N GLN A 597 40.75 30.59 -54.06
CA GLN A 597 39.91 31.67 -54.62
C GLN A 597 38.40 31.52 -54.33
N ASN A 598 37.77 32.70 -54.16
CA ASN A 598 36.35 33.08 -54.22
C ASN A 598 35.49 32.88 -52.96
N LEU A 599 35.28 33.90 -52.12
CA LEU A 599 34.49 35.16 -52.23
C LEU A 599 32.97 35.02 -52.04
N LYS A 600 32.55 35.46 -50.83
CA LYS A 600 31.43 36.34 -50.47
C LYS A 600 30.07 36.14 -51.14
N ALA A 601 29.06 35.91 -50.31
CA ALA A 601 27.95 36.81 -49.93
C ALA A 601 26.71 35.96 -49.52
N PHE A 602 25.74 36.31 -48.68
CA PHE A 602 25.18 37.54 -48.13
C PHE A 602 24.50 37.18 -46.78
N PHE A 603 24.67 37.98 -45.72
CA PHE A 603 23.65 38.25 -44.69
C PHE A 603 22.54 39.09 -45.38
N THR A 604 21.23 39.05 -45.12
CA THR A 604 20.50 39.53 -43.92
C THR A 604 19.00 39.53 -44.30
N MET A 605 18.12 39.01 -43.46
CA MET A 605 17.01 39.75 -42.83
C MET A 605 16.37 38.90 -41.74
#